data_AF-A0A519KXA7-F1
#
_entry.id   AF-A0A519KXA7-F1
#
_cell.length_a   1.000
_cell.length_b   1.000
_cell.length_c   1.000
_cell.angle_alpha   90.00
_cell.angle_beta   90.00
_cell.angle_gamma   90.00
#
_symmetry.space_group_name_H-M   'P 1'
#
loop_
_entity.id
_entity.type
_entity.pdbx_description
1 polymer ?
#
loop_
_entity_poly.entity_id
_entity_poly.type
_entity_poly.pdbx_seq_one_letter_code
_entity_poly.pdbx_strand_id
1 'polypeptide(L)'
;LRSVPDLVVATLFIVAVGLGPLAGVLAIAFNTAGVLAKLFSEAVESIDKGPIEGVKATGAGGLHEIAWGVIPQVAPLWTSFALYRFESNSRAATVLGLIGAGGIGQTLFEALQAFQYAKVSTIAIIIVVAVTLIDMLSQAMRKRLL
;
A
#
# COMPACT_ATOMS: atom_id res chain seq x y z
N LEU A 1 3.24 -15.78 5.51
CA LEU A 1 4.10 -14.75 4.86
C LEU A 1 4.38 -13.61 5.84
N ARG A 2 5.34 -13.79 6.74
CA ARG A 2 5.95 -12.76 7.60
C ARG A 2 7.45 -13.07 7.65
N SER A 3 8.17 -12.97 6.53
CA SER A 3 9.57 -13.47 6.53
C SER A 3 10.52 -12.84 5.53
N VAL A 4 10.14 -11.76 4.85
CA VAL A 4 11.13 -10.80 4.36
C VAL A 4 10.80 -9.50 5.06
N PRO A 5 11.60 -9.05 6.03
CA PRO A 5 11.45 -7.72 6.59
C PRO A 5 11.44 -6.73 5.42
N ASP A 6 10.52 -5.77 5.40
CA ASP A 6 10.48 -4.72 4.37
C ASP A 6 11.85 -4.02 4.23
N LEU A 7 12.63 -4.01 5.32
CA LEU A 7 14.02 -3.60 5.38
C LEU A 7 14.95 -4.39 4.43
N VAL A 8 14.81 -5.71 4.31
CA VAL A 8 15.65 -6.54 3.43
C VAL A 8 15.39 -6.21 1.96
N VAL A 9 14.11 -6.12 1.57
CA VAL A 9 13.73 -5.70 0.21
C VAL A 9 14.24 -4.29 -0.07
N ALA A 10 14.12 -3.38 0.90
CA ALA A 10 14.65 -2.04 0.77
C ALA A 10 16.16 -2.01 0.62
N THR A 11 16.92 -2.77 1.40
CA THR A 11 18.38 -2.87 1.24
C THR A 11 18.76 -3.39 -0.14
N LEU A 12 18.03 -4.37 -0.69
CA LEU A 12 18.27 -4.85 -2.06
C LEU A 12 18.10 -3.73 -3.09
N PHE A 13 17.03 -2.95 -3.00
CA PHE A 13 16.82 -1.82 -3.90
C PHE A 13 17.82 -0.68 -3.67
N ILE A 14 18.20 -0.40 -2.42
CA ILE A 14 19.25 0.60 -2.12
C ILE A 14 20.57 0.19 -2.77
N VAL A 15 20.94 -1.08 -2.74
CA VAL A 15 22.15 -1.59 -3.40
C VAL A 15 22.01 -1.50 -4.93
N ALA A 16 20.83 -1.78 -5.47
CA ALA A 16 20.60 -1.80 -6.92
C ALA A 16 20.51 -0.41 -7.57
N VAL A 17 19.81 0.55 -6.95
CA VAL A 17 19.55 1.90 -7.51
C VAL A 17 20.22 3.04 -6.74
N GLY A 18 20.87 2.75 -5.61
CA GLY A 18 21.49 3.73 -4.74
C GLY A 18 20.56 4.22 -3.62
N LEU A 19 21.12 5.04 -2.73
CA LEU A 19 20.37 5.70 -1.65
C LEU A 19 19.37 6.71 -2.21
N GLY A 20 18.25 6.88 -1.48
CA GLY A 20 17.26 7.91 -1.76
C GLY A 20 15.84 7.38 -2.01
N PRO A 21 14.90 8.30 -2.32
CA PRO A 21 13.46 8.03 -2.39
C PRO A 21 13.06 6.90 -3.33
N LEU A 22 13.78 6.77 -4.46
CA LEU A 22 13.47 5.77 -5.47
C LEU A 22 13.59 4.34 -4.92
N ALA A 23 14.63 4.06 -4.12
CA ALA A 23 14.82 2.74 -3.51
C ALA A 23 13.66 2.39 -2.57
N GLY A 24 13.20 3.37 -1.78
CA GLY A 24 12.04 3.20 -0.89
C GLY A 24 10.74 2.93 -1.66
N VAL A 25 10.49 3.69 -2.72
CA VAL A 25 9.30 3.50 -3.58
C VAL A 25 9.31 2.10 -4.21
N LEU A 26 10.43 1.67 -4.78
CA LEU A 26 10.55 0.35 -5.40
C LEU A 26 10.37 -0.78 -4.37
N ALA A 27 10.95 -0.64 -3.18
CA ALA A 27 10.81 -1.64 -2.12
C ALA A 27 9.36 -1.82 -1.67
N ILE A 28 8.66 -0.70 -1.42
CA ILE A 28 7.24 -0.72 -1.05
C ILE A 28 6.40 -1.25 -2.20
N ALA A 29 6.63 -0.80 -3.44
CA ALA A 29 5.87 -1.22 -4.61
C ALA A 29 6.00 -2.73 -4.84
N PHE A 30 7.20 -3.29 -4.77
CA PHE A 30 7.44 -4.71 -4.94
C PHE A 30 6.71 -5.55 -3.89
N ASN A 31 6.84 -5.19 -2.61
CA ASN A 31 6.15 -5.87 -1.52
C ASN A 31 4.62 -5.76 -1.66
N THR A 32 4.14 -4.57 -2.00
CA THR A 32 2.71 -4.28 -2.14
C THR A 32 2.10 -5.05 -3.31
N ALA A 33 2.78 -5.08 -4.46
CA ALA A 33 2.36 -5.81 -5.63
C ALA A 33 2.22 -7.31 -5.33
N GLY A 34 3.20 -7.93 -4.67
CA GLY A 34 3.14 -9.34 -4.32
C GLY A 34 1.96 -9.70 -3.41
N VAL A 35 1.68 -8.86 -2.40
CA VAL A 35 0.55 -9.09 -1.48
C VAL A 35 -0.79 -8.81 -2.16
N LEU A 36 -0.92 -7.70 -2.89
CA LEU A 36 -2.16 -7.36 -3.59
C LEU A 36 -2.48 -8.36 -4.69
N ALA A 37 -1.50 -8.86 -5.44
CA ALA A 37 -1.72 -9.88 -6.46
C ALA A 37 -2.39 -11.13 -5.87
N LYS A 38 -1.91 -11.59 -4.70
CA LYS A 38 -2.52 -12.71 -4.00
C LYS A 38 -3.94 -12.38 -3.52
N LEU A 39 -4.11 -11.28 -2.79
CA LEU A 39 -5.40 -10.89 -2.21
C LEU A 39 -6.46 -10.61 -3.29
N PHE A 40 -6.05 -10.03 -4.42
CA PHE A 40 -6.94 -9.78 -5.54
C PHE A 40 -7.34 -11.08 -6.23
N SER A 41 -6.43 -12.05 -6.36
CA SER A 41 -6.76 -13.39 -6.88
C SER A 41 -7.78 -14.10 -5.99
N GLU A 42 -7.53 -14.13 -4.67
CA GLU A 42 -8.44 -14.74 -3.70
C GLU A 42 -9.83 -14.06 -3.70
N ALA A 43 -9.88 -12.74 -3.89
CA ALA A 43 -11.13 -12.00 -4.06
C ALA A 43 -11.88 -12.40 -5.34
N VAL A 44 -11.18 -12.63 -6.45
CA VAL A 44 -11.81 -13.09 -7.70
C VAL A 44 -12.26 -14.54 -7.61
N GLU A 45 -11.51 -15.41 -6.93
CA GLU A 45 -11.86 -16.82 -6.76
C GLU A 45 -13.10 -17.04 -5.88
N SER A 46 -13.46 -16.07 -5.05
CA SER A 46 -14.58 -16.15 -4.10
C SER A 46 -15.90 -15.54 -4.61
N ILE A 47 -15.95 -15.05 -5.85
CA ILE A 47 -17.16 -14.43 -6.42
C ILE A 47 -18.26 -15.44 -6.74
N ASP A 48 -19.51 -15.00 -6.72
CA ASP A 48 -20.62 -15.82 -7.21
C ASP A 48 -20.64 -15.84 -8.74
N LYS A 49 -20.85 -17.03 -9.31
CA LYS A 49 -20.97 -17.26 -10.74
C LYS A 49 -22.35 -16.84 -11.28
N GLY A 50 -23.37 -16.75 -10.43
CA GLY A 50 -24.72 -16.36 -10.84
C GLY A 50 -24.80 -15.07 -11.67
N PRO A 51 -24.23 -13.94 -11.20
CA PRO A 51 -24.18 -12.69 -11.98
C PRO A 51 -23.46 -12.82 -13.33
N ILE A 52 -22.42 -13.66 -13.40
CA ILE A 52 -21.64 -13.89 -14.64
C ILE A 52 -22.48 -14.66 -15.65
N GLU A 53 -23.15 -15.72 -15.21
CA GLU A 53 -24.06 -16.52 -16.03
C GLU A 53 -25.26 -15.69 -16.51
N GLY A 54 -25.76 -14.78 -15.69
CA GLY A 54 -26.81 -13.83 -16.05
C GLY A 54 -26.41 -12.90 -17.21
N VAL A 55 -25.20 -12.32 -17.15
CA VAL A 55 -24.65 -11.49 -18.24
C VAL A 55 -24.42 -12.33 -19.51
N LYS A 56 -23.95 -13.56 -19.36
CA LYS A 56 -23.75 -14.48 -20.49
C LYS A 56 -25.07 -14.86 -21.17
N ALA A 57 -26.14 -15.05 -20.40
CA ALA A 57 -27.47 -15.41 -20.90
C ALA A 57 -28.07 -14.32 -21.81
N THR A 58 -27.63 -13.06 -21.71
CA THR A 58 -28.06 -12.00 -22.63
C THR A 58 -27.34 -12.03 -23.98
N GLY A 59 -26.45 -13.01 -24.23
CA GLY A 59 -25.62 -13.10 -25.43
C GLY A 59 -24.39 -12.18 -25.40
N ALA A 60 -24.02 -11.65 -24.23
CA ALA A 60 -22.89 -10.75 -24.09
C ALA A 60 -21.56 -11.50 -24.23
N GLY A 61 -20.55 -10.86 -24.85
CA GLY A 61 -19.20 -11.44 -24.99
C GLY A 61 -18.38 -11.37 -23.70
N GLY A 62 -17.26 -12.12 -23.63
CA GLY A 62 -16.47 -12.27 -22.40
C GLY A 62 -15.94 -10.98 -21.75
N LEU A 63 -15.71 -9.90 -22.52
CA LEU A 63 -15.37 -8.60 -21.95
C LEU A 63 -16.51 -8.00 -21.11
N HIS A 64 -17.76 -8.24 -21.51
CA HIS A 64 -18.92 -7.79 -20.75
C HIS A 64 -19.12 -8.63 -19.49
N GLU A 65 -18.84 -9.93 -19.56
CA GLU A 65 -18.84 -10.81 -18.37
C GLU A 65 -17.85 -10.30 -17.31
N ILE A 66 -16.65 -9.87 -17.71
CA ILE A 66 -15.66 -9.30 -16.79
C ILE A 66 -16.13 -7.94 -16.26
N ALA A 67 -16.52 -7.03 -17.16
CA ALA A 67 -16.87 -5.65 -16.80
C ALA A 67 -18.13 -5.54 -15.91
N TRP A 68 -19.11 -6.40 -16.13
CA TRP A 68 -20.42 -6.31 -15.47
C TRP A 68 -20.74 -7.49 -14.55
N GLY A 69 -20.10 -8.64 -14.75
CA GLY A 69 -20.24 -9.81 -13.89
C GLY A 69 -19.20 -9.83 -12.77
N VAL A 70 -17.91 -9.63 -13.10
CA VAL A 70 -16.80 -9.80 -12.14
C VAL A 70 -16.44 -8.51 -11.42
N ILE A 71 -16.10 -7.44 -12.16
CA ILE A 71 -15.57 -6.18 -11.59
C ILE A 71 -16.48 -5.60 -10.50
N PRO A 72 -17.82 -5.51 -10.66
CA PRO A 72 -18.68 -4.92 -9.64
C PRO A 72 -18.67 -5.68 -8.31
N GLN A 73 -18.45 -7.01 -8.35
CA GLN A 73 -18.39 -7.85 -7.16
C GLN A 73 -17.08 -7.66 -6.39
N VAL A 74 -15.95 -7.57 -7.11
CA VAL A 74 -14.61 -7.50 -6.48
C VAL A 74 -14.15 -6.08 -6.18
N ALA A 75 -14.65 -5.07 -6.89
CA ALA A 75 -14.17 -3.68 -6.78
C ALA A 75 -14.22 -3.10 -5.35
N PRO A 76 -15.28 -3.31 -4.54
CA PRO A 76 -15.29 -2.83 -3.16
C PRO A 76 -14.17 -3.46 -2.31
N LEU A 77 -13.96 -4.78 -2.47
CA LEU A 77 -12.96 -5.53 -1.71
C LEU A 77 -11.54 -5.18 -2.15
N TRP A 78 -11.29 -5.09 -3.46
CA TRP A 78 -10.01 -4.63 -4.00
C TRP A 78 -9.64 -3.23 -3.51
N THR A 79 -10.61 -2.31 -3.50
CA THR A 79 -10.39 -0.95 -3.01
C THR A 79 -10.09 -0.93 -1.51
N SER A 80 -10.78 -1.76 -0.73
CA SER A 80 -10.52 -1.93 0.70
C SER A 80 -9.08 -2.42 0.97
N PHE A 81 -8.63 -3.44 0.24
CA PHE A 81 -7.25 -3.95 0.35
C PHE A 81 -6.21 -2.92 -0.10
N ALA A 82 -6.47 -2.20 -1.19
CA ALA A 82 -5.58 -1.14 -1.68
C ALA A 82 -5.44 0.00 -0.66
N LEU A 83 -6.55 0.46 -0.08
CA LEU A 83 -6.55 1.51 0.96
C LEU A 83 -5.84 1.04 2.24
N TYR A 84 -6.06 -0.20 2.67
CA TYR A 84 -5.36 -0.77 3.81
C TYR A 84 -3.85 -0.85 3.57
N ARG A 85 -3.44 -1.30 2.38
CA ARG A 85 -2.03 -1.34 2.00
C ARG A 85 -1.44 0.06 1.92
N PHE A 86 -2.16 1.04 1.38
CA PHE A 86 -1.72 2.43 1.32
C PHE A 86 -1.43 3.01 2.71
N GLU A 87 -2.37 2.84 3.65
CA GLU A 87 -2.21 3.24 5.05
C GLU A 87 -0.99 2.57 5.71
N SER A 88 -0.86 1.25 5.56
CA SER A 88 0.29 0.50 6.10
C SER A 88 1.61 0.96 5.47
N ASN A 89 1.61 1.27 4.17
CA ASN A 89 2.79 1.66 3.42
C ASN A 89 3.28 3.06 3.79
N SER A 90 2.39 3.99 4.14
CA SER A 90 2.79 5.34 4.58
C SER A 90 3.60 5.29 5.88
N ARG A 91 3.25 4.39 6.80
CA ARG A 91 4.02 4.12 8.02
C ARG A 91 5.35 3.44 7.70
N ALA A 92 5.34 2.44 6.84
CA ALA A 92 6.56 1.74 6.41
C ALA A 92 7.57 2.70 5.76
N ALA A 93 7.11 3.65 4.93
CA ALA A 93 7.97 4.64 4.28
C ALA A 93 8.77 5.49 5.27
N THR A 94 8.19 5.81 6.44
CA THR A 94 8.89 6.56 7.49
C THR A 94 10.03 5.74 8.09
N VAL A 95 9.81 4.45 8.34
CA VAL A 95 10.85 3.53 8.86
C VAL A 95 11.94 3.31 7.83
N LEU A 96 11.56 3.13 6.55
CA LEU A 96 12.50 2.96 5.46
C LEU A 96 13.39 4.19 5.25
N GLY A 97 12.88 5.39 5.49
CA GLY A 97 13.69 6.62 5.44
C GLY A 97 14.87 6.61 6.42
N LEU A 98 14.75 5.92 7.56
CA LEU A 98 15.84 5.80 8.54
C LEU A 98 17.05 5.03 8.01
N ILE A 99 16.84 4.08 7.08
CA ILE A 99 17.92 3.28 6.48
C ILE A 99 18.44 3.86 5.17
N GLY A 100 18.08 5.11 4.84
CA GLY A 100 18.57 5.81 3.64
C GLY A 100 17.68 5.68 2.41
N ALA A 101 16.42 5.24 2.58
CA ALA A 101 15.42 5.25 1.50
C ALA A 101 14.80 6.64 1.25
N GLY A 102 15.35 7.72 1.83
CA GLY A 102 14.89 9.08 1.61
C GLY A 102 13.68 9.53 2.45
N GLY A 103 13.21 10.76 2.16
CA GLY A 103 12.01 11.32 2.75
C GLY A 103 12.14 11.78 4.21
N ILE A 104 11.00 11.92 4.89
CA ILE A 104 10.95 12.49 6.24
C ILE A 104 11.64 11.62 7.29
N GLY A 105 11.67 10.30 7.08
CA GLY A 105 12.42 9.37 7.93
C GLY A 105 13.93 9.64 7.89
N GLN A 106 14.48 10.01 6.73
CA GLN A 106 15.89 10.36 6.63
C GLN A 106 16.19 11.65 7.41
N THR A 107 15.35 12.68 7.27
CA THR A 107 15.52 13.93 8.04
C THR A 107 15.41 13.71 9.55
N LEU A 108 14.53 12.80 9.99
CA LEU A 108 14.43 12.40 11.39
C LEU A 108 15.74 11.75 11.86
N PHE A 109 16.29 10.82 11.07
CA PHE A 109 17.54 10.12 11.38
C PHE A 109 18.73 11.08 11.46
N GLU A 110 18.84 12.01 10.52
CA GLU A 110 19.87 13.06 10.51
C GLU A 110 19.80 13.96 11.75
N ALA A 111 18.60 14.40 12.15
CA ALA A 111 18.41 15.21 13.35
C ALA A 111 18.78 14.45 14.63
N LEU A 112 18.50 13.14 14.67
CA LEU A 112 18.85 12.24 15.75
C LEU A 112 20.37 12.09 15.88
N GLN A 113 21.07 11.85 14.76
CA GLN A 113 22.55 11.76 14.73
C GLN A 113 23.22 13.09 15.10
N ALA A 114 22.59 14.22 14.79
CA ALA A 114 23.05 15.56 15.17
C ALA A 114 22.71 15.93 16.64
N PHE A 115 22.10 15.03 17.42
CA PHE A 115 21.63 15.28 18.79
C PHE A 115 20.68 16.48 18.92
N GLN A 116 19.96 16.83 17.83
CA GLN A 116 19.03 17.96 17.77
C GLN A 116 17.64 17.57 18.27
N TYR A 117 17.50 17.27 19.56
CA TYR A 117 16.27 16.71 20.13
C TYR A 117 15.01 17.57 19.93
N ALA A 118 15.14 18.90 19.90
CA ALA A 118 14.03 19.80 19.58
C ALA A 118 13.52 19.64 18.12
N LYS A 119 14.44 19.37 17.18
CA LYS A 119 14.10 19.08 15.79
C LYS A 119 13.50 17.68 15.66
N VAL A 120 14.04 16.70 16.37
CA VAL A 120 13.52 15.33 16.43
C VAL A 120 12.06 15.31 16.91
N SER A 121 11.74 16.00 18.02
CA SER A 121 10.37 16.06 18.54
C SER A 121 9.41 16.73 17.56
N THR A 122 9.85 17.81 16.90
CA THR A 122 9.05 18.50 15.87
C THR A 122 8.74 17.58 14.69
N ILE A 123 9.75 16.88 14.15
CA ILE A 123 9.57 15.95 13.03
C ILE A 123 8.67 14.78 13.45
N ALA A 124 8.86 14.24 14.66
CA ALA A 124 8.03 13.16 15.18
C ALA A 124 6.55 13.56 15.26
N ILE A 125 6.23 14.76 15.75
CA ILE A 125 4.86 15.29 15.79
C ILE A 125 4.28 15.39 14.36
N ILE A 126 5.06 15.91 13.41
CA ILE A 126 4.62 16.01 12.00
C ILE A 126 4.29 14.63 11.43
N ILE A 127 5.15 13.63 11.67
CA ILE A 127 4.91 12.25 11.23
C ILE A 127 3.62 11.70 11.83
N VAL A 128 3.42 11.87 13.15
CA VAL A 128 2.21 11.40 13.83
C VAL A 128 0.96 12.04 13.23
N VAL A 129 0.95 13.37 13.09
CA VAL A 129 -0.18 14.09 12.49
C VAL A 129 -0.45 13.61 11.06
N ALA A 130 0.59 13.49 10.23
CA ALA A 130 0.44 13.03 8.85
C ALA A 130 -0.11 11.60 8.75
N VAL A 131 0.44 10.66 9.53
CA VAL A 131 -0.02 9.26 9.54
C VAL A 131 -1.46 9.17 10.06
N THR A 132 -1.81 9.90 11.12
CA THR A 132 -3.19 9.94 11.63
C THR A 132 -4.16 10.51 10.62
N LEU A 133 -3.81 11.58 9.89
CA LEU A 133 -4.66 12.13 8.84
C LEU A 133 -4.87 11.13 7.69
N ILE A 134 -3.80 10.44 7.26
CA ILE A 134 -3.87 9.40 6.23
C ILE A 134 -4.78 8.25 6.68
N ASP A 135 -4.66 7.82 7.93
CA ASP A 135 -5.50 6.75 8.51
C ASP A 135 -6.97 7.17 8.56
N MET A 136 -7.27 8.36 9.09
CA MET A 136 -8.64 8.90 9.14
C MET A 136 -9.28 9.01 7.75
N LEU A 137 -8.54 9.54 6.77
CA LEU A 137 -9.02 9.62 5.38
C LEU A 137 -9.26 8.23 4.78
N SER A 138 -8.34 7.29 5.00
CA SER A 138 -8.45 5.92 4.51
C SER A 138 -9.67 5.21 5.11
N GLN A 139 -9.92 5.39 6.42
CA GLN A 139 -11.09 4.84 7.09
C GLN A 139 -12.39 5.47 6.60
N ALA A 140 -12.43 6.80 6.41
CA ALA A 140 -13.61 7.49 5.89
C ALA A 140 -13.97 7.02 4.47
N MET A 141 -12.96 6.82 3.61
CA MET A 141 -13.16 6.25 2.27
C MET A 141 -13.66 4.80 2.34
N ARG A 142 -13.08 3.96 3.22
CA ARG A 142 -13.48 2.56 3.37
C ARG A 142 -14.93 2.43 3.84
N LYS A 143 -15.38 3.27 4.78
CA LYS A 143 -16.77 3.31 5.29
C LYS A 143 -17.81 3.76 4.25
N ARG A 144 -17.39 4.43 3.18
CA ARG A 144 -18.29 4.87 2.11
C ARG A 144 -18.41 3.84 0.98
N LEU A 145 -17.45 2.91 0.90
CA LEU A 145 -17.36 1.88 -0.13
C LEU A 145 -17.90 0.52 0.33
N LEU A 146 -17.93 0.28 1.65
CA LEU A 146 -18.57 -0.86 2.31
C LEU A 146 -19.94 -0.44 2.86
#